data_AF-A0A7C2B602-F1
#
_entry.id   AF-A0A7C2B602-F1
#
_cell.length_a   1.000
_cell.length_b   1.000
_cell.length_c   1.000
_cell.angle_alpha   90.00
_cell.angle_beta   90.00
_cell.angle_gamma   90.00
#
_symmetry.space_group_name_H-M   'P 1'
#
loop_
_entity.id
_entity.type
_entity.pdbx_description
1 polymer ?
#
loop_
_entity_poly.entity_id
_entity_poly.type
_entity_poly.pdbx_seq_one_letter_code
_entity_poly.pdbx_strand_id
1 'polypeptide(L)'
;MYATTVPRIVLTILVLLLVSFPGSSEAFLYHATRKAIAKRILMRGVNPAKFSAKARFGKGLYLSRKPSTALSEKGRNSAVIRMRGSAYVKKRAIDLRKPTRGRLRSLLGKKIDLRGATRKNVIGPKIGRKLGRIAGKKGTAIQYRSVRNGGTNVFVPKSLFTRKPGVIRPTKMPR
;
A
#
# COMPACT_ATOMS: atom_id res chain seq x y z
N MET A 1 42.11 -50.57 -19.03
CA MET A 1 40.79 -50.64 -18.37
C MET A 1 40.79 -49.63 -17.22
N TYR A 2 40.16 -48.46 -17.38
CA TYR A 2 40.09 -47.45 -16.32
C TYR A 2 38.67 -47.37 -15.78
N ALA A 3 38.52 -47.71 -14.49
CA ALA A 3 37.29 -47.51 -13.73
C ALA A 3 37.21 -46.04 -13.28
N THR A 4 36.20 -45.30 -13.73
CA THR A 4 35.90 -43.95 -13.23
C THR A 4 34.78 -44.03 -12.21
N THR A 5 35.17 -44.00 -10.94
CA THR A 5 34.30 -43.78 -9.78
C THR A 5 33.79 -42.34 -9.81
N VAL A 6 32.50 -42.16 -10.13
CA VAL A 6 31.81 -40.87 -9.99
C VAL A 6 31.53 -40.64 -8.50
N PRO A 7 31.99 -39.53 -7.88
CA PRO A 7 31.81 -39.31 -6.46
C PRO A 7 30.35 -38.93 -6.15
N ARG A 8 29.70 -39.76 -5.32
CA ARG A 8 28.33 -39.59 -4.78
C ARG A 8 28.09 -38.29 -3.97
N ILE A 9 29.08 -37.43 -3.84
CA ILE A 9 29.03 -36.22 -3.01
C ILE A 9 28.34 -35.05 -3.73
N VAL A 10 28.26 -35.07 -5.06
CA VAL A 10 27.65 -33.96 -5.84
C VAL A 10 26.12 -33.95 -5.73
N LEU A 11 25.48 -35.08 -5.42
CA LEU A 11 24.01 -35.17 -5.41
C LEU A 11 23.36 -34.67 -4.12
N THR A 12 24.08 -34.63 -2.99
CA THR A 12 23.50 -34.26 -1.69
C THR A 12 23.41 -32.74 -1.49
N ILE A 13 24.24 -31.94 -2.17
CA ILE A 13 24.25 -30.48 -2.01
C ILE A 13 23.18 -29.78 -2.88
N LEU A 14 22.70 -30.42 -3.95
CA LEU A 14 21.67 -29.83 -4.81
C LEU A 14 20.25 -29.88 -4.21
N VAL A 15 20.02 -30.77 -3.23
CA VAL A 15 18.69 -30.94 -2.59
C VAL A 15 18.46 -29.94 -1.45
N LEU A 16 19.51 -29.30 -0.91
CA LEU A 16 19.39 -28.28 0.14
C LEU A 16 19.09 -26.85 -0.36
N LEU A 17 18.94 -26.65 -1.67
CA LEU A 17 18.56 -25.37 -2.27
C LEU A 17 17.05 -25.20 -2.44
N LEU A 18 16.24 -26.11 -1.88
CA LEU A 18 14.85 -25.81 -1.50
C LEU A 18 14.85 -24.98 -0.20
N VAL A 19 15.55 -23.84 -0.22
CA VAL A 19 15.33 -22.76 0.71
C VAL A 19 13.91 -22.31 0.47
N SER A 20 13.01 -22.86 1.28
CA SER A 20 11.65 -22.38 1.45
C SER A 20 11.76 -20.95 1.97
N PHE A 21 11.91 -20.00 1.05
CA PHE A 21 11.73 -18.59 1.37
C PHE A 21 10.35 -18.50 2.01
N PRO A 22 10.24 -18.10 3.29
CA PRO A 22 8.95 -17.92 3.90
C PRO A 22 8.18 -16.93 3.02
N GLY A 23 7.17 -17.45 2.34
CA GLY A 23 6.33 -16.69 1.42
C GLY A 23 5.90 -15.44 2.16
N SER A 24 6.47 -14.30 1.76
CA SER A 24 6.28 -13.05 2.48
C SER A 24 4.79 -12.77 2.54
N SER A 25 4.16 -12.97 3.71
CA SER A 25 2.72 -12.83 3.93
C SER A 25 2.21 -11.55 3.27
N GLU A 26 1.61 -11.72 2.09
CA GLU A 26 1.12 -10.64 1.25
C GLU A 26 -0.11 -10.03 1.94
N ALA A 27 -0.11 -8.71 2.10
CA ALA A 27 -1.24 -8.04 2.75
C ALA A 27 -2.35 -7.81 1.72
N PHE A 28 -3.51 -8.43 1.91
CA PHE A 28 -4.70 -8.06 1.15
C PHE A 28 -5.20 -6.68 1.57
N LEU A 29 -5.50 -5.88 0.56
CA LEU A 29 -6.00 -4.51 0.65
C LEU A 29 -7.21 -4.36 -0.27
N TYR A 30 -8.02 -3.34 -0.07
CA TYR A 30 -9.29 -3.16 -0.76
C TYR A 30 -9.41 -1.75 -1.33
N HIS A 31 -9.80 -1.64 -2.61
CA HIS A 31 -10.05 -0.37 -3.26
C HIS A 31 -11.51 -0.31 -3.70
N ALA A 32 -12.26 0.71 -3.27
CA ALA A 32 -13.62 0.93 -3.75
C ALA A 32 -13.64 1.98 -4.87
N THR A 33 -14.31 1.66 -5.98
CA THR A 33 -14.45 2.54 -7.15
C THR A 33 -15.72 2.20 -7.95
N ARG A 34 -15.99 2.89 -9.06
CA ARG A 34 -17.10 2.56 -9.95
C ARG A 34 -16.86 1.21 -10.62
N LYS A 35 -17.92 0.40 -10.85
CA LYS A 35 -17.82 -0.94 -11.44
C LYS A 35 -17.03 -0.97 -12.76
N ALA A 36 -17.25 0.00 -13.66
CA ALA A 36 -16.50 0.12 -14.91
C ALA A 36 -14.99 0.37 -14.71
N ILE A 37 -14.61 1.20 -13.73
CA ILE A 37 -13.21 1.44 -13.37
C ILE A 37 -12.61 0.18 -12.72
N ALA A 38 -13.38 -0.52 -11.89
CA ALA A 38 -12.94 -1.76 -11.26
C ALA A 38 -12.62 -2.85 -12.28
N LYS A 39 -13.51 -3.08 -13.26
CA LYS A 39 -13.25 -3.97 -14.40
C LYS A 39 -11.98 -3.57 -15.13
N ARG A 40 -11.80 -2.28 -15.46
CA ARG A 40 -10.60 -1.77 -16.14
C ARG A 40 -9.32 -2.03 -15.34
N ILE A 41 -9.34 -1.82 -14.02
CA ILE A 41 -8.18 -2.07 -13.15
C ILE A 41 -7.86 -3.57 -13.11
N LEU A 42 -8.86 -4.45 -13.07
CA LEU A 42 -8.63 -5.89 -13.09
C LEU A 42 -8.02 -6.37 -14.40
N MET A 43 -8.49 -5.84 -15.54
CA MET A 43 -8.00 -6.25 -16.86
C MET A 43 -6.63 -5.66 -17.21
N ARG A 44 -6.40 -4.38 -16.87
CA ARG A 44 -5.23 -3.62 -17.34
C ARG A 44 -4.26 -3.21 -16.24
N GLY A 45 -4.52 -3.61 -15.00
CA GLY A 45 -3.77 -3.16 -13.84
C GLY A 45 -4.10 -1.71 -13.43
N VAL A 46 -3.38 -1.25 -12.40
CA VAL A 46 -3.53 0.12 -11.88
C VAL A 46 -2.74 1.08 -12.77
N ASN A 47 -3.41 2.10 -13.34
CA ASN A 47 -2.76 3.16 -14.12
C ASN A 47 -2.48 4.41 -13.25
N PRO A 48 -1.21 4.70 -12.89
CA PRO A 48 -0.87 5.84 -12.03
C PRO A 48 -1.10 7.21 -12.67
N ALA A 49 -1.26 7.30 -14.00
CA ALA A 49 -1.57 8.55 -14.69
C ALA A 49 -2.99 9.04 -14.37
N LYS A 50 -3.91 8.15 -13.97
CA LYS A 50 -5.30 8.48 -13.62
C LYS A 50 -5.49 8.87 -12.15
N PHE A 51 -4.42 8.95 -11.35
CA PHE A 51 -4.52 9.32 -9.94
C PHE A 51 -4.84 10.81 -9.75
N SER A 52 -5.86 11.09 -8.95
CA SER A 52 -6.31 12.46 -8.64
C SER A 52 -5.43 13.13 -7.58
N ALA A 53 -5.09 14.41 -7.81
CA ALA A 53 -4.41 15.24 -6.83
C ALA A 53 -5.36 15.83 -5.76
N LYS A 54 -6.68 15.76 -5.98
CA LYS A 54 -7.68 16.38 -5.08
C LYS A 54 -7.82 15.65 -3.74
N ALA A 55 -7.39 14.38 -3.67
CA ALA A 55 -7.49 13.55 -2.47
C ALA A 55 -6.53 13.99 -1.34
N ARG A 56 -6.79 13.52 -0.10
CA ARG A 56 -6.14 13.98 1.15
C ARG A 56 -4.60 14.02 1.10
N PHE A 57 -3.98 12.97 0.54
CA PHE A 57 -2.53 12.84 0.41
C PHE A 57 -2.04 13.11 -1.02
N GLY A 58 -2.89 13.60 -1.91
CA GLY A 58 -2.57 13.86 -3.31
C GLY A 58 -2.62 12.61 -4.19
N LYS A 59 -1.81 12.62 -5.27
CA LYS A 59 -1.79 11.59 -6.33
C LYS A 59 -1.26 10.26 -5.81
N GLY A 60 -2.14 9.26 -5.74
CA GLY A 60 -1.79 7.90 -5.36
C GLY A 60 -3.03 7.00 -5.32
N LEU A 61 -2.82 5.74 -4.95
CA LEU A 61 -3.89 4.77 -4.73
C LEU A 61 -4.30 4.76 -3.26
N TYR A 62 -5.60 4.80 -3.02
CA TYR A 62 -6.21 4.77 -1.70
C TYR A 62 -6.84 3.41 -1.48
N LEU A 63 -6.40 2.73 -0.43
CA LEU A 63 -6.75 1.36 -0.11
C LEU A 63 -7.24 1.27 1.34
N SER A 64 -7.93 0.19 1.68
CA SER A 64 -8.38 -0.13 3.03
C SER A 64 -7.98 -1.55 3.40
N ARG A 65 -7.83 -1.85 4.70
CA ARG A 65 -7.58 -3.22 5.18
C ARG A 65 -8.83 -4.11 5.19
N LYS A 66 -10.03 -3.51 5.16
CA LYS A 66 -11.32 -4.22 5.15
C LYS A 66 -12.18 -3.74 3.97
N PRO A 67 -12.98 -4.63 3.34
CA PRO A 67 -13.93 -4.24 2.30
C PRO A 67 -14.95 -3.20 2.78
N SER A 68 -15.46 -3.37 4.00
CA SER A 68 -16.44 -2.46 4.61
C SER A 68 -15.91 -1.03 4.79
N THR A 69 -14.62 -0.88 5.11
CA THR A 69 -13.97 0.45 5.14
C THR A 69 -13.78 1.04 3.74
N ALA A 70 -13.47 0.22 2.73
CA ALA A 70 -13.38 0.73 1.36
C ALA A 70 -14.75 1.24 0.87
N LEU A 71 -15.83 0.48 1.13
CA LEU A 71 -17.20 0.85 0.76
C LEU A 71 -17.67 2.11 1.49
N SER A 72 -17.40 2.25 2.79
CA SER A 72 -17.83 3.42 3.56
C SER A 72 -17.17 4.72 3.07
N GLU A 73 -15.97 4.65 2.51
CA GLU A 73 -15.27 5.80 1.91
C GLU A 73 -15.85 6.22 0.55
N LYS A 74 -16.51 5.31 -0.19
CA LYS A 74 -17.00 5.57 -1.56
C LYS A 74 -18.52 5.70 -1.70
N GLY A 75 -19.30 4.87 -1.00
CA GLY A 75 -20.76 4.84 -1.07
C GLY A 75 -21.34 3.54 -1.65
N ARG A 76 -22.67 3.37 -1.52
CA ARG A 76 -23.41 2.12 -1.81
C ARG A 76 -23.27 1.60 -3.24
N ASN A 77 -23.17 2.47 -4.25
CA ASN A 77 -23.10 2.08 -5.66
C ASN A 77 -21.66 1.85 -6.17
N SER A 78 -20.77 1.34 -5.30
CA SER A 78 -19.37 1.10 -5.63
C SER A 78 -19.01 -0.38 -5.65
N ALA A 79 -18.08 -0.74 -6.51
CA ALA A 79 -17.45 -2.05 -6.52
C ALA A 79 -16.16 -2.01 -5.70
N VAL A 80 -15.90 -3.07 -4.94
CA VAL A 80 -14.64 -3.26 -4.23
C VAL A 80 -13.75 -4.16 -5.06
N ILE A 81 -12.46 -3.84 -5.09
CA ILE A 81 -11.42 -4.68 -5.69
C ILE A 81 -10.51 -5.13 -4.56
N ARG A 82 -10.30 -6.45 -4.44
CA ARG A 82 -9.23 -7.01 -3.61
C ARG A 82 -7.90 -6.85 -4.33
N MET A 83 -6.99 -6.19 -3.66
CA MET A 83 -5.63 -5.89 -4.09
C MET A 83 -4.66 -6.67 -3.22
N ARG A 84 -3.59 -7.17 -3.82
CA ARG A 84 -2.46 -7.81 -3.15
C ARG A 84 -1.34 -6.79 -3.03
N GLY A 85 -0.98 -6.45 -1.79
CA GLY A 85 0.14 -5.57 -1.51
C GLY A 85 1.43 -6.36 -1.32
N SER A 86 2.51 -5.89 -1.94
CA SER A 86 3.84 -6.45 -1.71
C SER A 86 4.27 -6.29 -0.24
N ALA A 87 5.19 -7.16 0.21
CA ALA A 87 5.81 -7.07 1.53
C ALA A 87 6.40 -5.68 1.81
N TYR A 88 6.84 -4.98 0.76
CA TYR A 88 7.36 -3.63 0.84
C TYR A 88 6.34 -2.63 1.42
N VAL A 89 5.09 -2.66 0.96
CA VAL A 89 4.03 -1.76 1.48
C VAL A 89 3.77 -2.00 2.96
N LYS A 90 3.83 -3.26 3.40
CA LYS A 90 3.64 -3.65 4.80
C LYS A 90 4.81 -3.15 5.67
N LYS A 91 6.05 -3.41 5.25
CA LYS A 91 7.28 -3.13 6.03
C LYS A 91 7.66 -1.65 6.05
N ARG A 92 7.41 -0.90 4.97
CA ARG A 92 7.86 0.49 4.79
C ARG A 92 6.73 1.51 4.85
N ALA A 93 5.64 1.19 5.55
CA ALA A 93 4.52 2.10 5.74
C ALA A 93 4.78 3.05 6.92
N ILE A 94 4.56 4.35 6.71
CA ILE A 94 4.49 5.33 7.81
C ILE A 94 3.15 5.11 8.53
N ASP A 95 3.18 4.73 9.80
CA ASP A 95 1.97 4.62 10.62
C ASP A 95 1.52 5.99 11.14
N LEU A 96 0.34 6.40 10.68
CA LEU A 96 -0.39 7.61 11.09
C LEU A 96 -1.84 7.28 11.44
N ARG A 97 -2.12 6.07 11.94
CA ARG A 97 -3.44 5.69 12.48
C ARG A 97 -3.79 6.48 13.76
N LYS A 98 -2.76 6.84 14.53
CA LYS A 98 -2.83 7.73 15.71
C LYS A 98 -1.76 8.82 15.57
N PRO A 99 -2.02 9.87 14.77
CA PRO A 99 -1.01 10.89 14.47
C PRO A 99 -0.79 11.81 15.67
N THR A 100 0.31 11.62 16.40
CA THR A 100 0.71 12.52 17.49
C THR A 100 1.42 13.76 16.94
N ARG A 101 1.39 14.88 17.68
CA ARG A 101 2.13 16.10 17.30
C ARG A 101 3.63 15.82 17.13
N GLY A 102 4.25 15.07 18.05
CA GLY A 102 5.66 14.68 17.95
C GLY A 102 5.98 13.88 16.69
N ARG A 103 5.11 12.93 16.31
CA ARG A 103 5.29 12.15 15.09
C ARG A 103 5.13 12.99 13.83
N LEU A 104 4.15 13.89 13.81
CA LEU A 104 3.99 14.82 12.68
C LEU A 104 5.19 15.75 12.56
N ARG A 105 5.73 16.23 13.69
CA ARG A 105 6.90 17.11 13.73
C ARG A 105 8.18 16.42 13.26
N SER A 106 8.39 15.15 13.62
CA SER A 106 9.54 14.38 13.10
C SER A 106 9.47 14.10 11.61
N LEU A 107 8.26 14.00 11.04
CA LEU A 107 8.07 13.78 9.60
C LEU A 107 8.15 15.07 8.80
N LEU A 108 7.58 16.17 9.31
CA LEU A 108 7.39 17.43 8.57
C LEU A 108 8.47 18.48 8.86
N GLY A 109 9.18 18.35 9.98
CA GLY A 109 10.15 19.32 10.48
C GLY A 109 9.63 20.20 11.61
N LYS A 110 10.55 20.80 12.39
CA LYS A 110 10.24 21.59 13.59
C LYS A 110 9.47 22.89 13.30
N LYS A 111 9.70 23.51 12.13
CA LYS A 111 9.15 24.82 11.74
C LYS A 111 7.71 24.77 11.18
N ILE A 112 7.07 23.60 11.13
CA ILE A 112 5.71 23.46 10.59
C ILE A 112 4.67 23.78 11.67
N ASP A 113 3.74 24.68 11.34
CA ASP A 113 2.52 24.87 12.13
C ASP A 113 1.62 23.62 12.07
N LEU A 114 1.29 23.10 13.26
CA LEU A 114 0.45 21.92 13.45
C LEU A 114 -0.93 22.27 14.05
N ARG A 115 -1.29 23.55 14.16
CA ARG A 115 -2.64 23.97 14.55
C ARG A 115 -3.64 23.43 13.53
N GLY A 116 -4.68 22.72 14.01
CA GLY A 116 -5.66 22.05 13.14
C GLY A 116 -5.10 20.92 12.26
N ALA A 117 -3.86 20.46 12.49
CA ALA A 117 -3.24 19.39 11.70
C ALA A 117 -4.04 18.08 11.78
N THR A 118 -4.66 17.84 12.93
CA THR A 118 -5.46 16.64 13.20
C THR A 118 -6.74 17.00 13.94
N ARG A 119 -7.85 16.31 13.62
CA ARG A 119 -9.11 16.32 14.39
C ARG A 119 -9.56 14.89 14.60
N LYS A 120 -9.85 14.47 15.84
CA LYS A 120 -10.26 13.08 16.17
C LYS A 120 -9.35 12.00 15.53
N ASN A 121 -8.02 12.16 15.64
CA ASN A 121 -7.00 11.30 15.02
C ASN A 121 -7.01 11.25 13.47
N VAL A 122 -7.70 12.18 12.81
CA VAL A 122 -7.73 12.31 11.35
C VAL A 122 -6.82 13.44 10.92
N ILE A 123 -5.94 13.18 9.96
CA ILE A 123 -5.06 14.19 9.36
C ILE A 123 -5.86 15.12 8.44
N GLY A 124 -5.73 16.42 8.65
CA GLY A 124 -6.31 17.45 7.80
C GLY A 124 -5.66 17.49 6.40
N PRO A 125 -6.37 17.98 5.36
CA PRO A 125 -5.90 17.91 3.97
C PRO A 125 -4.60 18.68 3.70
N LYS A 126 -4.38 19.84 4.34
CA LYS A 126 -3.14 20.64 4.18
C LYS A 126 -1.90 19.83 4.59
N ILE A 127 -1.96 19.22 5.77
CA ILE A 127 -0.88 18.36 6.30
C ILE A 127 -0.81 17.04 5.53
N GLY A 128 -1.95 16.45 5.17
CA GLY A 128 -2.03 15.26 4.35
C GLY A 128 -1.28 15.42 3.02
N ARG A 129 -1.46 16.53 2.31
CA ARG A 129 -0.74 16.79 1.05
C ARG A 129 0.78 16.86 1.26
N LYS A 130 1.25 17.49 2.34
CA LYS A 130 2.69 17.54 2.67
C LYS A 130 3.24 16.15 2.97
N LEU A 131 2.54 15.37 3.79
CA LEU A 131 2.90 13.99 4.11
C LEU A 131 2.91 13.09 2.88
N GLY A 132 1.93 13.22 1.98
CA GLY A 132 1.87 12.47 0.73
C GLY A 132 3.06 12.74 -0.18
N ARG A 133 3.51 14.00 -0.27
CA ARG A 133 4.75 14.36 -0.99
C ARG A 133 5.99 13.74 -0.33
N ILE A 134 6.10 13.81 1.00
CA ILE A 134 7.21 13.20 1.73
C ILE A 134 7.25 11.70 1.51
N ALA A 135 6.11 11.03 1.65
CA ALA A 135 5.97 9.60 1.39
C ALA A 135 6.32 9.26 -0.05
N GLY A 136 5.90 10.09 -1.02
CA GLY A 136 6.27 9.94 -2.42
C GLY A 136 7.79 10.09 -2.66
N LYS A 137 8.45 11.05 -2.02
CA LYS A 137 9.91 11.23 -2.10
C LYS A 137 10.66 10.05 -1.49
N LYS A 138 10.23 9.61 -0.30
CA LYS A 138 10.81 8.46 0.43
C LYS A 138 10.46 7.10 -0.17
N GLY A 139 9.48 7.04 -1.08
CA GLY A 139 8.99 5.78 -1.64
C GLY A 139 8.22 4.94 -0.62
N THR A 140 7.57 5.54 0.37
CA THR A 140 6.87 4.82 1.44
C THR A 140 5.35 4.94 1.30
N ALA A 141 4.60 3.95 1.79
CA ALA A 141 3.15 4.07 1.94
C ALA A 141 2.80 4.83 3.24
N ILE A 142 1.55 5.26 3.39
CA ILE A 142 1.02 5.85 4.64
C ILE A 142 -0.16 5.02 5.10
N GLN A 143 -0.14 4.53 6.35
CA GLN A 143 -1.33 3.97 6.99
C GLN A 143 -2.01 5.05 7.82
N TYR A 144 -3.32 5.18 7.71
CA TYR A 144 -4.06 6.25 8.38
C TYR A 144 -5.47 5.82 8.76
N ARG A 145 -6.06 6.55 9.71
CA ARG A 145 -7.42 6.28 10.18
C ARG A 145 -8.47 6.73 9.16
N SER A 146 -9.45 5.89 8.86
CA SER A 146 -10.66 6.24 8.11
C SER A 146 -11.48 7.26 8.89
N VAL A 147 -12.00 8.26 8.17
CA VAL A 147 -12.89 9.27 8.77
C VAL A 147 -14.31 8.74 8.94
N ARG A 148 -14.68 7.74 8.11
CA ARG A 148 -16.04 7.22 8.02
C ARG A 148 -16.36 6.24 9.14
N ASN A 149 -15.46 5.28 9.38
CA ASN A 149 -15.71 4.22 10.35
C ASN A 149 -14.52 3.89 11.27
N GLY A 150 -13.47 4.72 11.26
CA GLY A 150 -12.28 4.50 12.10
C GLY A 150 -11.38 3.33 11.68
N GLY A 151 -11.71 2.60 10.60
CA GLY A 151 -10.88 1.54 10.05
C GLY A 151 -9.51 2.01 9.55
N THR A 152 -8.66 1.06 9.15
CA THR A 152 -7.32 1.38 8.62
C THR A 152 -7.34 1.52 7.11
N ASN A 153 -6.90 2.68 6.63
CA ASN A 153 -6.61 2.94 5.24
C ASN A 153 -5.11 2.96 4.97
N VAL A 154 -4.74 2.75 3.71
CA VAL A 154 -3.37 2.79 3.21
C VAL A 154 -3.34 3.66 1.96
N PHE A 155 -2.49 4.68 1.95
CA PHE A 155 -2.19 5.50 0.79
C PHE A 155 -0.85 5.07 0.19
N VAL A 156 -0.85 4.78 -1.11
CA VAL A 156 0.34 4.39 -1.88
C VAL A 156 0.61 5.49 -2.92
N PRO A 157 1.68 6.29 -2.78
CA PRO A 157 1.91 7.44 -3.64
C PRO A 157 2.22 7.03 -5.09
N LYS A 158 1.87 7.90 -6.05
CA LYS A 158 2.13 7.68 -7.50
C LYS A 158 3.57 7.24 -7.78
N SER A 159 4.55 7.93 -7.19
CA SER A 159 5.98 7.65 -7.40
C SER A 159 6.38 6.24 -6.96
N LEU A 160 5.69 5.64 -6.00
CA LEU A 160 5.98 4.28 -5.57
C LEU A 160 5.57 3.25 -6.63
N PHE A 161 4.49 3.51 -7.39
CA PHE A 161 4.15 2.67 -8.55
C PHE A 161 5.17 2.80 -9.68
N THR A 162 5.70 4.01 -9.91
CA THR A 162 6.74 4.24 -10.92
C THR A 162 8.05 3.56 -10.55
N ARG A 163 8.47 3.65 -9.29
CA ARG A 163 9.74 3.06 -8.80
C ARG A 163 9.67 1.54 -8.61
N LYS A 164 8.49 1.02 -8.28
CA LYS A 164 8.28 -0.42 -8.01
C LYS A 164 7.01 -0.90 -8.72
N PRO A 165 7.12 -1.27 -10.01
CA PRO A 165 6.03 -1.92 -10.72
C PRO A 165 5.53 -3.14 -9.95
N GLY A 166 4.21 -3.32 -9.89
CA GLY A 166 3.60 -4.43 -9.15
C GLY A 166 3.62 -4.31 -7.62
N VAL A 167 3.96 -3.13 -7.06
CA VAL A 167 3.88 -2.87 -5.61
C VAL A 167 2.49 -3.17 -5.01
N ILE A 168 1.44 -2.96 -5.82
CA ILE A 168 0.06 -3.36 -5.57
C ILE A 168 -0.46 -4.05 -6.84
N ARG A 169 -1.05 -5.23 -6.71
CA ARG A 169 -1.64 -6.00 -7.83
C ARG A 169 -3.12 -6.26 -7.60
N PRO A 170 -4.03 -5.92 -8.54
CA PRO A 170 -5.42 -6.32 -8.42
C PRO A 170 -5.57 -7.84 -8.53
N THR A 171 -6.51 -8.42 -7.79
CA THR A 171 -6.73 -9.87 -7.78
C THR A 171 -8.14 -10.25 -8.23
N LYS A 172 -9.17 -9.74 -7.54
CA LYS A 172 -10.58 -10.03 -7.86
C LYS A 172 -11.50 -8.96 -7.30
N MET A 173 -12.73 -8.88 -7.81
CA MET A 173 -13.83 -8.26 -7.07
C MET A 173 -14.40 -9.33 -6.13
N PRO A 174 -14.35 -9.15 -4.80
CA PRO A 174 -15.09 -10.03 -3.90
C PRO A 174 -16.59 -9.90 -4.21
N ARG A 175 -17.30 -11.03 -4.09
CA ARG A 175 -18.76 -11.06 -4.18
C ARG A 175 -19.36 -10.29 -3.01
#